data_AF-A0A532THK7-F1
#
_entry.id   AF-A0A532THK7-F1
#
_cell.length_a   1.000
_cell.length_b   1.000
_cell.length_c   1.000
_cell.angle_alpha   90.00
_cell.angle_beta   90.00
_cell.angle_gamma   90.00
#
_symmetry.space_group_name_H-M   'P 1'
#
loop_
_entity.id
_entity.type
_entity.pdbx_description
1 polymer ?
#
loop_
_entity_poly.entity_id
_entity_poly.type
_entity_poly.pdbx_seq_one_letter_code
_entity_poly.pdbx_strand_id
1 'polypeptide(L)'
;MGVIWACWHIPLYFVETRIPFYIFIFLVIVISVLMTWGYNNTKGSLIITIIFHFSFNFNGAFTTGILGLLPVMYFYIAGGAMIGIYLIAVIYYAGPKKLSRKPDSEMPFIKSKEE
;
A
#
# COMPACT_ATOMS: atom_id res chain seq x y z
N MET A 1 -4.89 9.58 1.42
CA MET A 1 -3.54 9.26 1.92
C MET A 1 -2.55 8.91 0.80
N GLY A 2 -2.80 7.90 -0.04
CA GLY A 2 -1.82 7.45 -1.05
C GLY A 2 -1.33 8.52 -2.03
N VAL A 3 -2.20 9.40 -2.53
CA VAL A 3 -1.79 10.52 -3.40
C VAL A 3 -0.86 11.50 -2.69
N ILE A 4 -1.20 11.90 -1.46
CA ILE A 4 -0.37 12.79 -0.64
C ILE A 4 1.00 12.16 -0.40
N TRP A 5 1.02 10.87 -0.08
CA TRP A 5 2.27 10.13 0.13
C TRP A 5 3.10 10.03 -1.15
N ALA A 6 2.48 9.82 -2.32
CA ALA A 6 3.18 9.84 -3.60
C ALA A 6 3.79 11.22 -3.90
N CYS A 7 3.02 12.30 -3.70
CA CYS A 7 3.51 13.67 -3.89
C CYS A 7 4.66 14.03 -2.95
N TRP A 8 4.67 13.51 -1.71
CA TRP A 8 5.78 13.71 -0.77
C TRP A 8 7.13 13.18 -1.29
N HIS A 9 7.11 12.20 -2.20
CA HIS A 9 8.35 11.66 -2.79
C HIS A 9 8.87 12.45 -4.00
N ILE A 10 8.13 13.44 -4.52
CA ILE A 10 8.55 14.20 -5.70
C ILE A 10 9.98 14.76 -5.57
N PRO A 11 10.42 15.33 -4.43
CA PRO A 11 11.80 15.81 -4.27
C PRO A 11 12.88 14.76 -4.59
N LEU A 12 12.63 13.48 -4.24
CA LEU A 12 13.60 12.39 -4.48
C LEU A 12 13.84 12.12 -5.97
N TYR A 13 12.86 12.41 -6.83
CA TYR A 13 12.96 12.21 -8.27
C TYR A 13 13.87 13.24 -8.96
N PHE A 14 14.25 14.32 -8.27
CA PHE A 14 15.21 15.29 -8.78
C PHE A 14 16.67 14.95 -8.40
N VAL A 15 16.89 14.05 -7.45
CA VAL A 15 18.22 13.74 -6.90
C VAL A 15 18.68 12.30 -7.15
N GLU A 16 17.76 11.39 -7.49
CA GLU A 16 18.05 9.97 -7.69
C GLU A 16 17.34 9.41 -8.93
N THR A 17 18.01 8.51 -9.66
CA THR A 17 17.38 7.72 -10.72
C THR A 17 16.45 6.68 -10.10
N ARG A 18 15.17 6.73 -10.48
CA ARG A 18 14.12 5.85 -9.96
C ARG A 18 13.25 5.29 -11.08
N ILE A 19 12.38 4.34 -10.73
CA ILE A 19 11.31 3.90 -11.63
C ILE A 19 10.46 5.10 -12.07
N PRO A 20 9.82 5.07 -13.25
CA PRO A 20 8.98 6.18 -13.68
C PRO A 20 7.91 6.55 -12.66
N PHE A 21 7.74 7.86 -12.39
CA PHE A 21 6.85 8.35 -11.32
C PHE A 21 5.41 7.87 -11.45
N TYR A 22 4.92 7.73 -12.69
CA TYR A 22 3.57 7.20 -12.94
C TYR A 22 3.42 5.73 -12.50
N ILE A 23 4.47 4.90 -12.54
CA ILE A 23 4.42 3.54 -12.00
C ILE A 23 4.39 3.60 -10.47
N PHE A 24 5.24 4.44 -9.89
CA PHE A 24 5.35 4.62 -8.45
C PHE A 24 4.05 5.10 -7.80
N ILE A 25 3.38 6.11 -8.36
CA ILE A 25 2.13 6.63 -7.80
C ILE A 25 1.05 5.54 -7.73
N PHE A 26 0.93 4.69 -8.75
CA PHE A 26 -0.01 3.55 -8.72
C PHE A 26 0.34 2.57 -7.60
N LEU A 27 1.61 2.16 -7.49
CA LEU A 27 2.07 1.25 -6.45
C LEU A 27 1.79 1.80 -5.03
N VAL A 28 2.11 3.06 -4.81
CA VAL A 28 1.93 3.74 -3.51
C VAL A 28 0.45 3.82 -3.13
N ILE A 29 -0.43 4.14 -4.08
CA ILE A 29 -1.88 4.17 -3.84
C ILE A 29 -2.38 2.78 -3.44
N VAL A 30 -2.00 1.74 -4.20
CA VAL A 30 -2.43 0.37 -3.93
C VAL A 30 -1.97 -0.09 -2.54
N ILE A 31 -0.68 0.09 -2.23
CA ILE A 31 -0.10 -0.28 -0.93
C ILE A 31 -0.78 0.49 0.20
N SER A 32 -1.10 1.78 0.02
CA SER A 32 -1.83 2.58 1.01
C SER A 32 -3.21 1.99 1.33
N VAL A 33 -3.94 1.50 0.33
CA VAL A 33 -5.25 0.87 0.53
C VAL A 33 -5.10 -0.43 1.30
N LEU A 34 -4.13 -1.27 0.96
CA LEU A 34 -3.90 -2.54 1.65
C LEU A 34 -3.44 -2.35 3.10
N MET A 35 -2.56 -1.38 3.35
CA MET A 35 -2.16 -0.99 4.71
C MET A 35 -3.36 -0.48 5.51
N THR A 36 -4.25 0.31 4.90
CA THR A 36 -5.49 0.80 5.52
C THR A 36 -6.44 -0.35 5.84
N TRP A 37 -6.58 -1.31 4.93
CA TRP A 37 -7.34 -2.54 5.15
C TRP A 37 -6.78 -3.32 6.35
N GLY A 38 -5.46 -3.54 6.42
CA GLY A 38 -4.82 -4.20 7.56
C GLY A 38 -5.04 -3.44 8.88
N TYR A 39 -4.84 -2.11 8.88
CA TYR A 39 -5.06 -1.23 10.03
C TYR A 39 -6.50 -1.32 10.56
N ASN A 40 -7.49 -1.22 9.67
CA ASN A 40 -8.90 -1.26 10.04
C ASN A 40 -9.35 -2.64 10.56
N ASN A 41 -8.79 -3.72 10.02
CA ASN A 41 -9.11 -5.07 10.50
C ASN A 41 -8.39 -5.44 11.82
N THR A 42 -7.41 -4.65 12.24
CA THR A 42 -6.61 -4.90 13.46
C THR A 42 -6.83 -3.83 14.54
N LYS A 43 -8.03 -3.22 14.56
CA LYS A 43 -8.43 -2.19 15.55
C LYS A 43 -7.45 -1.01 15.63
N GLY A 44 -6.87 -0.64 14.50
CA GLY A 44 -5.90 0.46 14.42
C GLY A 44 -4.48 0.10 14.85
N SER A 45 -4.07 -1.16 14.74
CA SER A 45 -2.71 -1.57 15.10
C SER A 45 -1.68 -0.99 14.12
N LEU A 46 -0.87 -0.05 14.62
CA LEU A 46 0.27 0.50 13.87
C LEU A 46 1.35 -0.56 13.61
N ILE A 47 1.48 -1.57 14.47
CA ILE A 47 2.44 -2.67 14.28
C ILE A 47 2.15 -3.39 12.97
N ILE A 48 0.87 -3.68 12.70
CA ILE A 48 0.47 -4.34 11.45
C ILE A 48 0.79 -3.45 10.25
N THR A 49 0.49 -2.15 10.33
CA THR A 49 0.83 -1.19 9.27
C THR A 49 2.33 -1.12 9.01
N ILE A 50 3.16 -1.10 10.06
CA ILE A 50 4.62 -1.10 9.95
C ILE A 50 5.13 -2.39 9.31
N ILE A 51 4.59 -3.54 9.69
CA ILE A 51 4.96 -4.83 9.08
C ILE A 51 4.60 -4.84 7.59
N PHE A 52 3.42 -4.39 7.20
CA PHE A 52 3.08 -4.25 5.78
C PHE A 52 4.07 -3.35 5.03
N HIS A 53 4.34 -2.16 5.58
CA HIS A 53 5.27 -1.21 4.98
C HIS A 53 6.67 -1.82 4.83
N PHE A 54 7.18 -2.46 5.88
CA PHE A 54 8.45 -3.16 5.85
C PHE A 54 8.47 -4.26 4.80
N SER A 55 7.46 -5.12 4.77
CA SER A 55 7.38 -6.25 3.83
C SER A 55 7.44 -5.81 2.37
N PHE A 56 6.75 -4.72 2.00
CA PHE A 56 6.81 -4.21 0.62
C PHE A 56 8.20 -3.70 0.25
N ASN A 57 8.86 -2.95 1.14
CA ASN A 57 10.21 -2.44 0.91
C ASN A 57 11.25 -3.56 0.90
N PHE A 58 11.18 -4.46 1.89
CA PHE A 58 12.08 -5.58 2.05
C PHE A 58 12.01 -6.52 0.85
N ASN A 59 10.80 -6.89 0.41
CA ASN A 59 10.64 -7.78 -0.75
C ASN A 59 11.29 -7.19 -2.01
N GLY A 60 11.07 -5.91 -2.30
CA GLY A 60 11.69 -5.23 -3.44
C GLY A 60 13.23 -5.24 -3.38
N ALA A 61 13.79 -4.78 -2.26
CA ALA A 61 15.24 -4.73 -2.06
C ALA A 61 15.89 -6.12 -2.02
N PHE A 62 15.21 -7.10 -1.43
CA PHE A 62 15.71 -8.47 -1.29
C PHE A 62 15.70 -9.19 -2.64
N THR A 63 14.59 -9.16 -3.39
CA THR A 63 14.47 -9.87 -4.67
C THR A 63 15.32 -9.25 -5.78
N THR A 64 15.31 -7.93 -5.92
CA THR A 64 15.99 -7.24 -7.03
C THR A 64 17.42 -6.84 -6.70
N GLY A 65 17.73 -6.63 -5.42
CA GLY A 65 19.06 -6.26 -4.94
C GLY A 65 19.85 -7.46 -4.44
N ILE A 66 19.54 -7.95 -3.24
CA ILE A 66 20.34 -8.97 -2.53
C ILE A 66 20.44 -10.26 -3.34
N LEU A 67 19.31 -10.79 -3.83
CA LEU A 67 19.30 -12.03 -4.59
C LEU A 67 19.50 -11.81 -6.10
N GLY A 68 19.26 -10.61 -6.61
CA GLY A 68 19.41 -10.29 -8.03
C GLY A 68 18.58 -11.16 -8.98
N LEU A 69 17.43 -11.69 -8.53
CA LEU A 69 16.67 -12.71 -9.28
C LEU A 69 15.99 -12.16 -10.53
N LEU A 70 15.60 -10.88 -10.50
CA LEU A 70 14.82 -10.24 -11.55
C LEU A 70 15.27 -8.79 -11.73
N PRO A 71 15.34 -8.28 -12.97
CA PRO A 71 15.52 -6.85 -13.20
C PRO A 71 14.38 -6.05 -12.57
N VAL A 72 14.73 -4.88 -12.04
CA VAL A 72 13.84 -4.00 -11.26
C VAL A 72 12.51 -3.71 -11.97
N MET A 73 12.54 -3.42 -13.27
CA MET A 73 11.32 -3.13 -14.04
C MET A 73 10.35 -4.32 -14.12
N TYR A 74 10.86 -5.54 -14.34
CA TYR A 74 9.99 -6.72 -14.41
C TYR A 74 9.36 -7.03 -13.06
N PHE A 75 10.12 -6.85 -11.97
CA PHE A 75 9.61 -7.00 -10.62
C PHE A 75 8.44 -6.03 -10.34
N TYR A 76 8.58 -4.76 -10.69
CA TYR A 76 7.51 -3.78 -10.46
C TYR A 76 6.29 -3.96 -11.37
N ILE A 77 6.47 -4.41 -12.62
CA ILE A 77 5.35 -4.72 -13.51
C ILE A 77 4.58 -5.94 -13.01
N ALA A 78 5.27 -7.06 -12.78
CA ALA A 78 4.64 -8.30 -12.32
C ALA A 78 4.06 -8.14 -10.90
N GLY A 79 4.84 -7.58 -9.98
CA GLY A 79 4.40 -7.27 -8.61
C GLY A 79 3.24 -6.27 -8.59
N GLY A 80 3.27 -5.26 -9.46
CA GLY A 80 2.19 -4.29 -9.67
C GLY A 80 0.88 -4.94 -10.15
N ALA A 81 0.95 -5.87 -11.09
CA ALA A 81 -0.22 -6.63 -11.54
C ALA A 81 -0.78 -7.50 -10.41
N MET A 82 0.08 -8.25 -9.71
CA MET A 82 -0.33 -9.13 -8.61
C MET A 82 -0.96 -8.36 -7.45
N ILE A 83 -0.38 -7.23 -7.05
CA ILE A 83 -0.92 -6.40 -5.97
C ILE A 83 -2.20 -5.68 -6.40
N GLY A 84 -2.34 -5.34 -7.68
CA GLY A 84 -3.58 -4.82 -8.26
C GLY A 84 -4.73 -5.84 -8.20
N ILE A 85 -4.46 -7.10 -8.53
CA ILE A 85 -5.44 -8.20 -8.37
C ILE A 85 -5.82 -8.36 -6.91
N TYR A 86 -4.84 -8.35 -6.00
CA TYR A 86 -5.09 -8.46 -4.57
C TYR A 86 -5.92 -7.28 -4.03
N LEU A 87 -5.67 -6.07 -4.50
CA LEU A 87 -6.47 -4.89 -4.20
C LEU A 87 -7.93 -5.08 -4.63
N ILE A 88 -8.17 -5.56 -5.85
CA ILE A 88 -9.52 -5.81 -6.35
C ILE A 88 -10.23 -6.84 -5.46
N ALA A 89 -9.54 -7.92 -5.08
CA ALA A 89 -10.07 -8.92 -4.17
C ALA A 89 -10.42 -8.32 -2.79
N VAL A 90 -9.56 -7.47 -2.24
CA VAL A 90 -9.80 -6.77 -0.97
C VAL A 90 -11.00 -5.82 -1.07
N ILE A 91 -11.11 -5.03 -2.13
CA ILE A 91 -12.25 -4.11 -2.33
C ILE A 91 -13.55 -4.90 -2.48
N TYR A 92 -13.53 -5.98 -3.25
CA TYR A 92 -14.69 -6.84 -3.44
C TYR A 92 -15.12 -7.50 -2.11
N TYR A 93 -14.17 -8.01 -1.34
CA TYR A 93 -14.45 -8.69 -0.07
C TYR A 93 -14.86 -7.73 1.06
N ALA A 94 -14.12 -6.63 1.23
CA ALA A 94 -14.24 -5.75 2.40
C ALA A 94 -15.09 -4.49 2.15
N GLY A 95 -15.37 -4.17 0.88
CA GLY A 95 -16.08 -2.97 0.46
C GLY A 95 -15.19 -1.71 0.51
N PRO A 96 -15.47 -0.70 -0.35
CA PRO A 96 -14.60 0.46 -0.50
C PRO A 96 -14.73 1.51 0.61
N LYS A 97 -15.85 1.54 1.36
CA LYS A 97 -16.12 2.60 2.34
C LYS A 97 -15.17 2.58 3.54
N LYS A 98 -14.96 1.39 4.12
CA LYS A 98 -14.13 1.22 5.32
C LYS A 98 -13.05 0.17 5.18
N LEU A 99 -13.00 -0.55 4.04
CA LEU A 99 -12.03 -1.62 3.81
C LEU A 99 -12.00 -2.61 5.00
N SER A 100 -13.17 -2.93 5.55
CA SER A 100 -13.35 -3.90 6.63
C SER A 100 -14.81 -4.29 6.71
N ARG A 101 -15.09 -5.51 7.20
CA ARG A 101 -16.45 -5.97 7.49
C ARG A 101 -16.81 -5.84 8.98
N LYS A 102 -15.87 -5.40 9.82
CA LYS A 102 -16.06 -5.26 11.27
C LYS A 102 -17.12 -4.21 11.59
N PRO A 103 -17.84 -4.33 12.71
CA PRO A 103 -18.79 -3.31 13.14
C PRO A 103 -18.09 -1.97 13.38
N ASP A 104 -18.83 -0.88 13.25
CA ASP A 104 -18.27 0.48 13.38
C ASP A 104 -17.70 0.75 14.79
N SER A 105 -18.15 0.01 15.81
CA SER A 105 -17.62 0.05 17.18
C SER A 105 -16.18 -0.46 17.31
N GLU A 106 -15.70 -1.22 16.33
CA GLU A 106 -14.31 -1.72 16.29
C GLU A 106 -13.40 -0.88 15.38
N MET A 107 -13.95 0.14 14.72
CA MET A 107 -13.16 0.97 13.82
C MET A 107 -12.24 1.91 14.62
N PRO A 108 -11.01 2.15 14.14
CA PRO A 108 -10.05 3.00 14.83
C PRO A 108 -10.36 4.50 14.74
N PHE A 109 -11.47 4.87 14.11
CA PHE A 109 -11.96 6.25 14.02
C PHE A 109 -13.35 6.35 14.64
N ILE A 110 -13.55 7.39 15.44
CA ILE A 110 -14.85 7.72 16.00
C ILE A 110 -15.68 8.34 14.88
N LYS A 111 -16.80 7.74 14.51
CA LYS A 111 -17.80 8.47 13.71
C LYS A 111 -18.29 9.63 14.58
N SER A 112 -18.10 10.86 14.11
CA SER A 112 -18.98 11.94 14.57
C SER A 112 -20.40 11.47 14.30
N LYS A 113 -21.28 11.54 15.30
CA LYS A 113 -22.72 11.40 15.03
C LYS A 113 -23.01 12.41 13.92
N GLU A 114 -23.48 11.94 12.78
CA GLU A 114 -24.08 12.82 11.78
C GLU A 114 -25.23 13.53 12.51
N GLU A 115 -25.11 14.85 12.69
CA GLU A 115 -26.22 15.73 13.03
C GLU A 115 -27.16 15.87 11.83
#